data_AF-A0A9Q3DHE7-F1
#
_entry.id   AF-A0A9Q3DHE7-F1
#
_cell.length_a   1.000
_cell.length_b   1.000
_cell.length_c   1.000
_cell.angle_alpha   90.00
_cell.angle_beta   90.00
_cell.angle_gamma   90.00
#
_symmetry.space_group_name_H-M   'P 1'
#
loop_
_entity.id
_entity.type
_entity.pdbx_description
1 polymer ?
#
loop_
_entity_poly.entity_id
_entity_poly.type
_entity_poly.pdbx_seq_one_letter_code
_entity_poly.pdbx_strand_id
1 'polypeptide(L)'
;MGQGLLKEVPKLNEWPHFSGEGEYDHMELIRGIGIIKKEFELPERLVTEIFNTSFTKLACRWYIKFRKAHGHQSWTWWKTQITNKWANDSWRFKLETAFESANFNSKKDRALPWFCKQKDRLKALYPEILELMIHKEILRKCRGYFQHAL
;
A
#
# COMPACT_ATOMS: atom_id res chain seq x y z
N MET A 1 -4.02 -38.88 -12.45
CA MET A 1 -2.90 -37.94 -12.20
C MET A 1 -3.37 -36.57 -12.66
N GLY A 2 -3.84 -35.73 -11.75
CA GLY A 2 -4.31 -34.38 -12.09
C GLY A 2 -3.10 -33.49 -12.39
N GLN A 3 -3.06 -32.91 -13.57
CA GLN A 3 -2.13 -31.83 -13.88
C GLN A 3 -2.50 -30.66 -12.97
N GLY A 4 -1.74 -30.47 -11.89
CA GLY A 4 -1.83 -29.25 -11.10
C GLY A 4 -1.47 -28.10 -12.04
N LEU A 5 -2.39 -27.17 -12.23
CA LEU A 5 -2.14 -25.90 -12.91
C LEU A 5 -0.93 -25.25 -12.22
N LEU A 6 0.23 -25.30 -12.86
CA LEU A 6 1.37 -24.49 -12.47
C LEU A 6 0.90 -23.04 -12.54
N LYS A 7 0.79 -22.38 -11.39
CA LYS A 7 0.44 -20.97 -11.34
C LYS A 7 1.58 -20.18 -12.00
N GLU A 8 1.31 -19.61 -13.17
CA GLU A 8 2.28 -18.76 -13.87
C GLU A 8 2.53 -17.47 -13.08
N VAL A 9 3.79 -17.17 -12.79
CA VAL A 9 4.18 -15.94 -12.07
C VAL A 9 3.62 -14.71 -12.83
N PRO A 10 3.03 -13.72 -12.13
CA PRO A 10 2.48 -12.54 -12.77
C PRO A 10 3.52 -11.80 -13.60
N LYS A 11 3.09 -11.25 -14.74
CA LYS A 11 3.95 -10.44 -15.62
C LYS A 11 4.36 -9.16 -14.89
N LEU A 12 5.53 -8.61 -15.21
CA LEU A 12 6.11 -7.46 -14.50
C LEU A 12 5.17 -6.24 -14.38
N ASN A 13 4.31 -6.00 -15.36
CA ASN A 13 3.31 -4.92 -15.35
C ASN A 13 2.12 -5.14 -14.41
N GLU A 14 1.91 -6.38 -13.94
CA GLU A 14 0.85 -6.77 -13.00
C GLU A 14 1.31 -6.61 -11.54
N TRP A 15 2.60 -6.32 -11.32
CA TRP A 15 3.13 -6.08 -9.98
C TRP A 15 2.75 -4.68 -9.48
N PRO A 16 2.68 -4.47 -8.16
CA PRO A 16 2.42 -3.15 -7.61
C PRO A 16 3.52 -2.17 -7.99
N HIS A 17 3.14 -0.92 -8.26
CA HIS A 17 4.07 0.16 -8.60
C HIS A 17 4.05 1.23 -7.50
N PHE A 18 5.22 1.76 -7.16
CA PHE A 18 5.38 2.73 -6.08
C PHE A 18 6.36 3.84 -6.46
N SER A 19 5.90 5.09 -6.45
CA SER A 19 6.70 6.26 -6.83
C SER A 19 7.43 6.92 -5.65
N GLY A 20 6.90 6.77 -4.43
CA GLY A 20 7.33 7.50 -3.24
C GLY A 20 7.06 9.01 -3.31
N GLU A 21 6.16 9.46 -4.18
CA GLU A 21 5.80 10.87 -4.40
C GLU A 21 4.30 11.10 -4.17
N GLY A 22 3.92 12.29 -3.68
CA GLY A 22 2.53 12.66 -3.44
C GLY A 22 1.94 12.03 -2.18
N GLU A 23 0.62 11.78 -2.20
CA GLU A 23 -0.07 10.94 -1.23
C GLU A 23 0.16 9.47 -1.64
N TYR A 24 0.79 8.67 -0.78
CA TYR A 24 1.18 7.30 -1.12
C TYR A 24 0.94 6.33 0.06
N ASP A 25 0.74 5.05 -0.27
CA ASP A 25 0.71 3.92 0.66
C ASP A 25 1.85 2.94 0.33
N HIS A 26 2.94 3.00 1.10
CA HIS A 26 4.06 2.07 0.95
C HIS A 26 3.73 0.67 1.51
N MET A 27 2.72 0.56 2.38
CA MET A 27 2.24 -0.72 2.90
C MET A 27 1.45 -1.50 1.86
N GLU A 28 0.76 -0.82 0.94
CA GLU A 28 0.11 -1.48 -0.20
C GLU A 28 1.12 -2.20 -1.10
N LEU A 29 2.25 -1.55 -1.41
CA LEU A 29 3.37 -2.18 -2.12
C LEU A 29 3.86 -3.43 -1.38
N ILE A 30 4.12 -3.32 -0.07
CA ILE A 30 4.62 -4.43 0.75
C ILE A 30 3.61 -5.59 0.78
N ARG A 31 2.31 -5.29 0.95
CA ARG A 31 1.24 -6.30 0.98
C ARG A 31 1.10 -6.98 -0.38
N GLY A 32 1.04 -6.22 -1.48
CA GLY A 32 0.87 -6.75 -2.83
C GLY A 32 2.02 -7.68 -3.22
N ILE A 33 3.27 -7.25 -3.02
CA ILE A 33 4.45 -8.08 -3.25
C ILE A 33 4.45 -9.32 -2.32
N GLY A 34 4.05 -9.15 -1.06
CA GLY A 34 3.96 -10.25 -0.10
C GLY A 34 2.95 -11.32 -0.48
N ILE A 35 1.79 -10.92 -1.02
CA ILE A 35 0.77 -11.83 -1.55
C ILE A 35 1.35 -12.62 -2.72
N ILE A 36 1.92 -11.94 -3.73
CA ILE A 36 2.49 -12.61 -4.91
C ILE A 36 3.63 -13.56 -4.49
N LYS A 37 4.53 -13.12 -3.61
CA LYS A 37 5.59 -13.99 -3.09
C LYS A 37 5.03 -15.26 -2.45
N LYS A 38 3.96 -15.15 -1.66
CA LYS A 38 3.34 -16.28 -0.96
C LYS A 38 2.59 -17.21 -1.92
N GLU A 39 1.79 -16.66 -2.83
CA GLU A 39 0.95 -17.44 -3.73
C GLU A 39 1.71 -18.22 -4.79
N PHE A 40 2.86 -17.70 -5.20
CA PHE A 40 3.73 -18.29 -6.22
C PHE A 40 5.04 -18.86 -5.64
N GLU A 41 5.15 -18.94 -4.31
CA GLU A 41 6.30 -19.50 -3.58
C GLU A 41 7.66 -18.93 -4.03
N LEU A 42 7.69 -17.64 -4.36
CA LEU A 42 8.85 -17.04 -5.02
C LEU A 42 10.09 -17.00 -4.10
N PRO A 43 11.27 -17.38 -4.63
CA PRO A 43 12.55 -17.14 -3.96
C PRO A 43 12.75 -15.65 -3.67
N GLU A 44 13.39 -15.33 -2.54
CA GLU A 44 13.62 -13.93 -2.15
C GLU A 44 14.39 -13.14 -3.21
N ARG A 45 15.33 -13.79 -3.90
CA ARG A 45 16.10 -13.18 -4.99
C ARG A 45 15.19 -12.60 -6.07
N LEU A 46 14.19 -13.35 -6.54
CA LEU A 46 13.26 -12.88 -7.57
C LEU A 46 12.46 -11.68 -7.09
N VAL A 47 11.98 -11.71 -5.85
CA VAL A 47 11.25 -10.57 -5.25
C VAL A 47 12.11 -9.31 -5.29
N THR A 48 13.40 -9.41 -4.98
CA THR A 48 14.31 -8.26 -4.99
C THR A 48 14.68 -7.78 -6.40
N GLU A 49 14.63 -8.65 -7.41
CA GLU A 49 14.87 -8.29 -8.80
C GLU A 49 13.68 -7.49 -9.38
N ILE A 50 12.46 -7.81 -8.95
CA ILE A 50 11.22 -7.18 -9.40
C ILE A 50 11.07 -5.75 -8.88
N PHE A 51 11.71 -5.42 -7.76
CA PHE A 51 11.80 -4.03 -7.28
C PHE A 51 12.32 -3.04 -8.33
N ASN A 52 13.18 -3.47 -9.27
CA ASN A 52 13.61 -2.61 -10.38
C ASN A 52 12.44 -2.09 -11.22
N THR A 53 11.36 -2.85 -11.31
CA THR A 53 10.15 -2.52 -12.07
C THR A 53 9.05 -1.94 -11.20
N SER A 54 8.90 -2.43 -9.96
CA SER A 54 7.89 -1.91 -9.02
C SER A 54 8.21 -0.51 -8.51
N PHE A 55 9.49 -0.16 -8.33
CA PHE A 55 9.84 1.19 -7.91
C PHE A 55 9.96 2.13 -9.11
N THR A 56 9.25 3.26 -9.03
CA THR A 56 9.29 4.32 -10.04
C THR A 56 9.77 5.63 -9.41
N LYS A 57 10.20 6.59 -10.23
CA LYS A 57 10.56 7.96 -9.83
C LYS A 57 11.50 8.04 -8.59
N LEU A 58 11.13 8.79 -7.54
CA LEU A 58 11.93 8.97 -6.33
C LEU A 58 12.26 7.63 -5.65
N ALA A 59 11.31 6.71 -5.61
CA ALA A 59 11.54 5.39 -5.02
C ALA A 59 12.54 4.56 -5.82
N CYS A 60 12.51 4.64 -7.15
CA CYS A 60 13.50 3.96 -8.01
C CYS A 60 14.92 4.46 -7.72
N ARG A 61 15.09 5.80 -7.63
CA ARG A 61 16.39 6.42 -7.32
C ARG A 61 16.92 6.00 -5.96
N TRP A 62 16.05 5.98 -4.94
CA TRP A 62 16.43 5.50 -3.61
C TRP A 62 16.84 4.02 -3.65
N TYR A 63 16.04 3.18 -4.29
CA TYR A 63 16.25 1.74 -4.34
C TYR A 63 17.59 1.38 -5.01
N ILE A 64 17.91 1.99 -6.16
CA ILE A 64 19.19 1.76 -6.86
C ILE A 64 20.37 2.13 -5.97
N LYS A 65 20.31 3.28 -5.29
CA LYS A 65 21.36 3.71 -4.36
C LYS A 65 21.53 2.72 -3.20
N PHE A 66 20.41 2.28 -2.62
CA PHE A 66 20.41 1.36 -1.47
C PHE A 66 20.91 -0.03 -1.85
N ARG A 67 20.48 -0.58 -2.99
CA ARG A 67 20.94 -1.88 -3.50
C ARG A 67 22.43 -1.86 -3.83
N LYS A 68 22.95 -0.76 -4.38
CA LYS A 68 24.40 -0.62 -4.64
C LYS A 68 25.21 -0.63 -3.34
N ALA A 69 24.70 -0.04 -2.26
CA ALA A 69 25.40 0.05 -0.98
C ALA A 69 25.34 -1.25 -0.16
N HIS A 70 24.24 -1.99 -0.24
CA HIS A 70 23.98 -3.14 0.66
C HIS A 70 23.91 -4.50 -0.05
N GLY A 71 24.00 -4.54 -1.37
CA GLY A 71 24.00 -5.78 -2.15
C GLY A 71 22.68 -6.53 -2.11
N HIS A 72 22.74 -7.87 -2.12
CA HIS A 72 21.57 -8.73 -2.02
C HIS A 72 21.16 -8.86 -0.54
N GLN A 73 19.88 -8.63 -0.28
CA GLN A 73 19.29 -8.61 1.06
C GLN A 73 17.95 -9.32 1.06
N SER A 74 17.52 -9.80 2.23
CA SER A 74 16.28 -10.56 2.37
C SER A 74 15.03 -9.72 2.16
N TRP A 75 13.89 -10.36 1.88
CA TRP A 75 12.60 -9.67 1.77
C TRP A 75 12.24 -8.96 3.09
N THR A 76 12.51 -9.62 4.22
CA THR A 76 12.29 -9.03 5.56
C THR A 76 13.12 -7.76 5.75
N TRP A 77 14.39 -7.77 5.34
CA TRP A 77 15.23 -6.58 5.42
C TRP A 77 14.66 -5.44 4.58
N TRP A 78 14.24 -5.73 3.34
CA TRP A 78 13.66 -4.72 2.45
C TRP A 78 12.37 -4.11 2.98
N LYS A 79 11.47 -4.91 3.56
CA LYS A 79 10.27 -4.38 4.25
C LYS A 79 10.64 -3.34 5.29
N THR A 80 11.61 -3.66 6.16
CA THR A 80 12.11 -2.73 7.18
C THR A 80 12.65 -1.45 6.56
N GLN A 81 13.45 -1.53 5.49
CA GLN A 81 14.01 -0.33 4.86
C GLN A 81 12.96 0.53 4.16
N ILE A 82 11.98 -0.10 3.51
CA ILE A 82 10.84 0.60 2.88
C ILE A 82 10.06 1.34 3.98
N THR A 83 9.67 0.65 5.05
CA THR A 83 8.96 1.28 6.17
C THR A 83 9.79 2.41 6.79
N ASN A 84 11.07 2.21 7.08
CA ASN A 84 11.93 3.26 7.64
C ASN A 84 12.04 4.50 6.73
N LYS A 85 12.06 4.30 5.41
CA LYS A 85 12.19 5.39 4.46
C LYS A 85 10.90 6.20 4.31
N TRP A 86 9.75 5.54 4.28
CA TRP A 86 8.48 6.13 3.85
C TRP A 86 7.42 6.24 4.94
N ALA A 87 7.59 5.59 6.09
CA ALA A 87 6.75 5.76 7.27
C ALA A 87 7.30 6.87 8.21
N ASN A 88 7.83 7.96 7.66
CA ASN A 88 8.35 9.06 8.45
C ASN A 88 7.22 9.98 8.98
N ASP A 89 7.53 10.77 10.01
CA ASP A 89 6.54 11.64 10.69
C ASP A 89 5.88 12.64 9.73
N SER A 90 6.63 13.15 8.74
CA SER A 90 6.08 14.06 7.74
C SER A 90 5.02 13.39 6.88
N TRP A 91 5.25 12.14 6.45
CA TRP A 91 4.26 11.35 5.74
C TRP A 91 3.04 11.07 6.62
N ARG A 92 3.26 10.63 7.85
CA ARG A 92 2.20 10.31 8.81
C ARG A 92 1.29 11.53 9.02
N PHE A 93 1.88 12.67 9.35
CA PHE A 93 1.16 13.94 9.55
C PHE A 93 0.35 14.35 8.32
N LYS A 94 0.94 14.24 7.11
CA LYS A 94 0.23 14.57 5.85
C LYS A 94 -0.97 13.66 5.63
N LEU A 95 -0.83 12.36 5.89
CA LEU A 95 -1.89 11.39 5.64
C LEU A 95 -3.00 11.49 6.70
N GLU A 96 -2.66 11.72 7.96
CA GLU A 96 -3.60 12.04 9.04
C GLU A 96 -4.37 13.32 8.71
N THR A 97 -3.69 14.40 8.32
CA THR A 97 -4.33 15.66 7.92
C THR A 97 -5.25 15.48 6.71
N ALA A 98 -4.82 14.71 5.73
CA ALA A 98 -5.60 14.43 4.52
C ALA A 98 -6.87 13.62 4.83
N PHE A 99 -6.79 12.65 5.76
CA PHE A 99 -7.95 11.94 6.26
C PHE A 99 -8.85 12.87 7.08
N GLU A 100 -8.29 13.65 8.00
CA GLU A 100 -9.07 14.47 8.92
C GLU A 100 -9.88 15.57 8.21
N SER A 101 -9.28 16.19 7.19
CA SER A 101 -9.94 17.21 6.38
C SER A 101 -10.95 16.63 5.37
N ALA A 102 -10.90 15.33 5.06
CA ALA A 102 -11.80 14.70 4.10
C ALA A 102 -13.18 14.45 4.71
N ASN A 103 -14.15 15.26 4.32
CA ASN A 103 -15.57 15.03 4.59
C ASN A 103 -16.25 14.61 3.29
N PHE A 104 -17.14 13.62 3.35
CA PHE A 104 -17.88 13.18 2.17
C PHE A 104 -18.88 14.25 1.71
N ASN A 105 -18.90 14.55 0.42
CA ASN A 105 -19.83 15.48 -0.19
C ASN A 105 -20.62 14.79 -1.32
N SER A 106 -21.89 14.50 -1.08
CA SER A 106 -22.76 13.79 -2.04
C SER A 106 -22.95 14.50 -3.38
N LYS A 107 -22.69 15.82 -3.47
CA LYS A 107 -22.77 16.59 -4.72
C LYS A 107 -21.47 16.51 -5.55
N LYS A 108 -20.35 16.15 -4.94
CA LYS A 108 -19.02 16.19 -5.56
C LYS A 108 -18.37 14.81 -5.66
N ASP A 109 -18.59 13.97 -4.67
CA ASP A 109 -17.90 12.70 -4.49
C ASP A 109 -18.75 11.51 -4.92
N ARG A 110 -18.11 10.54 -5.57
CA ARG A 110 -18.68 9.20 -5.75
C ARG A 110 -18.35 8.37 -4.51
N ALA A 111 -19.37 7.77 -3.90
CA ALA A 111 -19.27 7.08 -2.62
C ALA A 111 -18.15 6.02 -2.59
N LEU A 112 -18.13 5.08 -3.54
CA LEU A 112 -17.19 3.96 -3.51
C LEU A 112 -15.71 4.40 -3.66
N PRO A 113 -15.31 5.19 -4.69
CA PRO A 113 -13.93 5.66 -4.78
C PRO A 113 -13.49 6.49 -3.57
N TRP A 114 -14.37 7.34 -3.05
CA TRP A 114 -14.08 8.16 -1.89
C TRP A 114 -13.86 7.30 -0.63
N PHE A 115 -14.73 6.32 -0.42
CA PHE A 115 -14.62 5.35 0.68
C PHE A 115 -13.33 4.54 0.60
N CYS A 116 -13.01 3.97 -0.57
CA CYS A 116 -11.77 3.20 -0.78
C CYS A 116 -10.55 4.06 -0.44
N LYS A 117 -10.51 5.32 -0.93
CA LYS A 117 -9.42 6.24 -0.61
C LYS A 117 -9.26 6.48 0.90
N GLN A 118 -10.36 6.65 1.64
CA GLN A 118 -10.29 6.81 3.10
C GLN A 118 -9.86 5.52 3.81
N LYS A 119 -10.33 4.36 3.32
CA LYS A 119 -9.92 3.04 3.81
C LYS A 119 -8.42 2.81 3.63
N ASP A 120 -7.87 3.19 2.48
CA ASP A 120 -6.44 3.05 2.19
C ASP A 120 -5.60 3.93 3.11
N ARG A 121 -5.99 5.18 3.34
CA ARG A 121 -5.34 6.08 4.31
C ARG A 121 -5.27 5.47 5.72
N LEU A 122 -6.40 4.95 6.21
CA LEU A 122 -6.47 4.35 7.55
C LEU A 122 -5.65 3.07 7.66
N LYS A 123 -5.69 2.20 6.64
CA LYS A 123 -4.86 0.99 6.60
C LYS A 123 -3.37 1.27 6.49
N ALA A 124 -3.00 2.37 5.84
CA ALA A 124 -1.60 2.79 5.77
C ALA A 124 -1.12 3.32 7.12
N LEU A 125 -1.92 4.16 7.80
CA LEU A 125 -1.61 4.74 9.11
C LEU A 125 -1.61 3.72 10.25
N TYR A 126 -2.52 2.75 10.17
CA TYR A 126 -2.79 1.76 11.21
C TYR A 126 -2.96 0.37 10.58
N PRO A 127 -1.87 -0.34 10.21
CA PRO A 127 -1.96 -1.62 9.51
C PRO A 127 -2.80 -2.70 10.22
N GLU A 128 -2.85 -2.64 11.55
CA GLU A 128 -3.56 -3.59 12.41
C GLU A 128 -4.98 -3.14 12.80
N ILE A 129 -5.49 -2.05 12.21
CA ILE A 129 -6.84 -1.56 12.51
C ILE A 129 -7.91 -2.54 12.02
N LEU A 130 -8.90 -2.83 12.88
CA LEU A 130 -10.02 -3.69 12.53
C LEU A 130 -10.89 -3.06 11.44
N GLU A 131 -11.41 -3.88 10.53
CA GLU A 131 -12.25 -3.41 9.42
C GLU A 131 -13.51 -2.66 9.89
N LEU A 132 -14.13 -3.13 10.98
CA LEU A 132 -15.25 -2.43 11.61
C LEU A 132 -14.86 -1.02 12.09
N MET A 133 -13.66 -0.84 12.62
CA MET A 133 -13.17 0.46 13.09
C MET A 133 -12.92 1.40 11.92
N ILE A 134 -12.32 0.89 10.82
CA ILE A 134 -12.20 1.65 9.57
C ILE A 134 -13.58 2.16 9.13
N HIS A 135 -14.57 1.28 9.05
CA HIS A 135 -15.92 1.66 8.60
C HIS A 135 -16.53 2.72 9.50
N LYS A 136 -16.39 2.60 10.82
CA LYS A 136 -16.87 3.60 11.79
C LYS A 136 -16.18 4.95 11.60
N GLU A 137 -14.86 4.99 11.46
CA GLU A 137 -14.12 6.25 11.25
C GLU A 137 -14.55 6.93 9.94
N ILE A 138 -14.72 6.17 8.87
CA ILE A 138 -15.17 6.72 7.59
C ILE A 138 -16.63 7.22 7.68
N LEU A 139 -17.52 6.49 8.35
CA LEU A 139 -18.91 6.93 8.54
C LEU A 139 -19.00 8.27 9.28
N ARG A 140 -18.11 8.53 10.26
CA ARG A 140 -18.06 9.82 10.95
C ARG A 140 -17.75 11.00 10.02
N LYS A 141 -17.11 10.75 8.88
CA LYS A 141 -16.82 11.76 7.85
C LYS A 141 -18.00 12.03 6.90
N CYS A 142 -19.04 11.20 6.94
CA CYS A 142 -20.29 11.42 6.21
C CYS A 142 -21.21 12.32 7.04
N ARG A 143 -21.19 13.64 6.80
CA ARG A 143 -22.09 14.58 7.49
C ARG A 143 -23.55 14.39 7.00
N GLY A 144 -24.54 14.54 7.89
CA GLY A 144 -25.97 14.37 7.59
C GLY A 144 -26.53 13.00 7.99
N TYR A 145 -27.85 12.79 7.83
CA TYR A 145 -28.68 11.66 8.31
C TYR A 145 -28.26 10.23 7.84
N PHE A 146 -27.02 9.80 8.09
CA PHE A 146 -26.64 8.38 8.16
C PHE A 146 -26.45 7.91 9.61
N GLN A 147 -26.38 8.83 10.58
CA GLN A 147 -26.39 8.51 12.02
C GLN A 147 -27.73 7.95 12.53
N HIS A 148 -28.79 8.03 11.73
CA HIS A 148 -30.16 7.62 12.13
C HIS A 148 -30.78 6.53 11.23
N ALA A 149 -29.99 5.92 10.32
CA ALA A 149 -30.48 4.94 9.34
C ALA A 149 -29.88 3.54 9.54
N LEU A 150 -29.51 3.19 10.78
CA LEU A 150 -29.16 1.84 11.21
C LEU A 150 -30.19 1.37 12.23
#